data_AF-B7PCF1-F1
#
_entry.id   AF-B7PCF1-F1
#
_cell.length_a   1.000
_cell.length_b   1.000
_cell.length_c   1.000
_cell.angle_alpha   90.00
_cell.angle_beta   90.00
_cell.angle_gamma   90.00
#
_symmetry.space_group_name_H-M   'P 1'
#
loop_
_entity.id
_entity.type
_entity.pdbx_description
1 polymer ?
#
loop_
_entity_poly.entity_id
_entity_poly.type
_entity_poly.pdbx_seq_one_letter_code
_entity_poly.pdbx_strand_id
1 'polypeptide(L)'
;MVSVTSSEGTVMVTSQPDERFWDEDLSNVSVEELTPALREMIVAVMRDKYIDLVEYYAAQAAQDNKQELREMYTEFLGDSYFVCPMKYFSQKHSGKGNSVYSFVFGHRSAKSTLPIWSGVPHMADIPYYFGAPLLDYESYSDEDRNFSQDVMRAFSSFARHGTPKLDGVNWTQYTPWSPAVLWLQPGNYSTQYDIGDKNCGFWEQFMQ
;
A
#
# COMPACT_ATOMS: atom_id res chain seq x y z
N MET A 1 15.17 5.73 3.70
CA MET A 1 13.72 5.97 3.67
C MET A 1 13.08 4.83 2.90
N VAL A 2 11.98 4.27 3.38
CA VAL A 2 11.32 3.08 2.81
C VAL A 2 9.81 3.32 2.84
N SER A 3 9.06 2.84 1.86
CA SER A 3 7.63 3.15 1.77
C SER A 3 6.82 2.06 1.10
N VAL A 4 5.51 2.16 1.32
CA VAL A 4 4.45 1.46 0.59
C VAL A 4 3.29 2.43 0.33
N THR A 5 2.38 2.09 -0.56
CA THR A 5 1.06 2.74 -0.66
C THR A 5 0.06 2.09 0.30
N SER A 6 -1.07 2.74 0.58
CA SER A 6 -2.05 2.20 1.54
C SER A 6 -2.83 0.98 1.04
N SER A 7 -2.77 0.68 -0.27
CA SER A 7 -3.55 -0.40 -0.90
C SER A 7 -2.72 -1.14 -1.96
N GLU A 8 -1.48 -1.48 -1.64
CA GLU A 8 -0.50 -2.06 -2.56
C GLU A 8 -1.04 -3.15 -3.49
N GLY A 9 -1.72 -4.16 -2.93
CA GLY A 9 -2.16 -5.33 -3.68
C GLY A 9 -3.33 -5.08 -4.64
N THR A 10 -4.06 -3.96 -4.52
CA THR A 10 -5.21 -3.68 -5.40
C THR A 10 -4.78 -3.52 -6.86
N VAL A 11 -3.53 -3.07 -7.11
CA VAL A 11 -2.97 -2.96 -8.46
C VAL A 11 -3.02 -4.29 -9.22
N MET A 12 -2.81 -5.41 -8.52
CA MET A 12 -2.72 -6.72 -9.14
C MET A 12 -4.09 -7.18 -9.63
N VAL A 13 -5.15 -6.79 -8.92
CA VAL A 13 -6.56 -7.05 -9.28
C VAL A 13 -7.01 -6.10 -10.39
N THR A 14 -6.75 -4.80 -10.27
CA THR A 14 -7.15 -3.81 -11.30
C THR A 14 -6.35 -3.93 -12.59
N SER A 15 -5.21 -4.64 -12.61
CA SER A 15 -4.43 -4.86 -13.85
C SER A 15 -4.91 -6.06 -14.66
N GLN A 16 -5.87 -6.84 -14.14
CA GLN A 16 -6.40 -8.00 -14.84
C GLN A 16 -7.46 -7.59 -15.89
N PRO A 17 -7.62 -8.39 -16.96
CA PRO A 17 -8.60 -8.11 -18.02
C PRO A 17 -10.05 -8.43 -17.63
N ASP A 18 -10.28 -9.09 -16.50
CA ASP A 18 -11.61 -9.48 -16.05
C ASP A 18 -12.39 -8.26 -15.52
N GLU A 19 -13.47 -7.89 -16.20
CA GLU A 19 -14.27 -6.70 -15.89
C GLU A 19 -14.89 -6.75 -14.48
N ARG A 20 -15.10 -7.95 -13.91
CA ARG A 20 -15.63 -8.09 -12.54
C ARG A 20 -14.71 -7.43 -11.51
N PHE A 21 -13.41 -7.42 -11.78
CA PHE A 21 -12.45 -6.79 -10.89
C PHE A 21 -12.53 -5.27 -10.94
N TRP A 22 -13.11 -4.67 -11.98
CA TRP A 22 -13.32 -3.23 -12.08
C TRP A 22 -14.64 -2.75 -11.47
N ASP A 23 -15.56 -3.68 -11.16
CA ASP A 23 -16.86 -3.36 -10.58
C ASP A 23 -16.70 -2.72 -9.19
N GLU A 24 -17.48 -1.68 -8.88
CA GLU A 24 -17.35 -0.94 -7.63
C GLU A 24 -17.85 -1.76 -6.44
N ASP A 25 -19.07 -2.27 -6.53
CA ASP A 25 -19.79 -2.88 -5.42
C ASP A 25 -20.01 -4.38 -5.58
N LEU A 26 -19.61 -4.93 -6.74
CA LEU A 26 -19.78 -6.31 -7.16
C LEU A 26 -21.25 -6.74 -7.20
N SER A 27 -22.21 -5.81 -7.31
CA SER A 27 -23.65 -6.06 -7.18
C SER A 27 -24.16 -7.16 -8.11
N ASN A 28 -23.63 -7.23 -9.34
CA ASN A 28 -24.02 -8.20 -10.35
C ASN A 28 -23.17 -9.48 -10.41
N VAL A 29 -22.18 -9.62 -9.51
CA VAL A 29 -21.29 -10.79 -9.47
C VAL A 29 -21.71 -11.69 -8.30
N SER A 30 -21.85 -13.00 -8.50
CA SER A 30 -22.08 -13.93 -7.38
C SER A 30 -20.76 -14.28 -6.67
N VAL A 31 -20.83 -14.72 -5.41
CA VAL A 31 -19.64 -15.15 -4.65
C VAL A 31 -19.03 -16.41 -5.29
N GLU A 32 -19.88 -17.27 -5.82
CA GLU A 32 -19.54 -18.49 -6.54
C GLU A 32 -18.80 -18.21 -7.85
N GLU A 33 -19.03 -17.06 -8.48
CA GLU A 33 -18.28 -16.60 -9.66
C GLU A 33 -17.00 -15.85 -9.28
N LEU A 34 -17.04 -15.06 -8.20
CA LEU A 34 -15.93 -14.20 -7.78
C LEU A 34 -14.77 -15.02 -7.19
N THR A 35 -15.07 -16.01 -6.34
CA THR A 35 -14.05 -16.78 -5.62
C THR A 35 -13.11 -17.53 -6.58
N PRO A 36 -13.62 -18.30 -7.58
CA PRO A 36 -12.75 -18.95 -8.54
C PRO A 36 -11.92 -17.96 -9.36
N ALA A 37 -12.49 -16.81 -9.73
CA ALA A 37 -11.79 -15.79 -10.51
C ALA A 37 -10.60 -15.19 -9.74
N LEU A 38 -10.82 -14.81 -8.47
CA LEU A 38 -9.76 -14.32 -7.59
C LEU A 38 -8.69 -15.39 -7.37
N ARG A 39 -9.10 -16.64 -7.18
CA ARG A 39 -8.18 -17.77 -7.00
C ARG A 39 -7.32 -18.03 -8.23
N GLU A 40 -7.91 -18.05 -9.43
CA GLU A 40 -7.20 -18.21 -10.69
C GLU A 40 -6.18 -17.10 -10.91
N MET A 41 -6.55 -15.84 -10.59
CA MET A 41 -5.63 -14.72 -10.60
C MET A 41 -4.43 -14.96 -9.68
N ILE A 42 -4.66 -15.39 -8.42
CA ILE A 42 -3.54 -15.67 -7.51
C ILE A 42 -2.64 -16.78 -8.05
N VAL A 43 -3.21 -17.87 -8.55
CA VAL A 43 -2.42 -18.98 -9.12
C VAL A 43 -1.59 -18.49 -10.31
N ALA A 44 -2.13 -17.59 -11.14
CA ALA A 44 -1.40 -17.00 -12.25
C ALA A 44 -0.21 -16.12 -11.78
N VAL A 45 -0.39 -15.35 -10.71
CA VAL A 45 0.63 -14.41 -10.20
C VAL A 45 1.67 -15.10 -9.31
N MET A 46 1.23 -15.96 -8.39
CA MET A 46 2.07 -16.51 -7.31
C MET A 46 2.28 -18.03 -7.36
N ARG A 47 1.66 -18.72 -8.33
CA ARG A 47 1.58 -20.19 -8.39
C ARG A 47 0.80 -20.78 -7.21
N ASP A 48 0.62 -22.10 -7.24
CA ASP A 48 -0.16 -22.90 -6.28
C ASP A 48 0.49 -23.02 -4.90
N LYS A 49 1.80 -22.74 -4.77
CA LYS A 49 2.56 -22.91 -3.51
C LYS A 49 1.98 -22.16 -2.31
N TYR A 50 1.29 -21.05 -2.53
CA TYR A 50 0.79 -20.17 -1.46
C TYR A 50 -0.71 -20.26 -1.24
N ILE A 51 -1.38 -21.26 -1.84
CA ILE A 51 -2.84 -21.30 -1.84
C ILE A 51 -3.43 -21.41 -0.43
N ASP A 52 -2.83 -22.20 0.46
CA ASP A 52 -3.31 -22.33 1.85
C ASP A 52 -3.30 -20.98 2.60
N LEU A 53 -2.39 -20.08 2.21
CA LEU A 53 -2.31 -18.74 2.80
C LEU A 53 -3.38 -17.81 2.25
N VAL A 54 -3.67 -17.92 0.96
CA VAL A 54 -4.79 -17.20 0.35
C VAL A 54 -6.08 -17.58 1.04
N GLU A 55 -6.30 -18.87 1.27
CA GLU A 55 -7.50 -19.36 1.96
C GLU A 55 -7.55 -18.87 3.42
N TYR A 56 -6.40 -18.75 4.11
CA TYR A 56 -6.33 -18.14 5.44
C TYR A 56 -6.78 -16.66 5.44
N TYR A 57 -6.37 -15.88 4.43
CA TYR A 57 -6.86 -14.51 4.28
C TYR A 57 -8.34 -14.47 3.94
N ALA A 58 -8.76 -15.25 2.93
CA ALA A 58 -10.15 -15.31 2.47
C ALA A 58 -11.13 -15.69 3.59
N ALA A 59 -10.73 -16.58 4.51
CA ALA A 59 -11.54 -17.00 5.65
C ALA A 59 -11.82 -15.88 6.67
N GLN A 60 -11.15 -14.73 6.58
CA GLN A 60 -11.40 -13.56 7.44
C GLN A 60 -12.53 -12.68 6.91
N ALA A 61 -12.93 -12.85 5.66
CA ALA A 61 -14.10 -12.18 5.11
C ALA A 61 -15.39 -12.79 5.68
N ALA A 62 -16.39 -11.94 5.95
CA ALA A 62 -17.71 -12.40 6.31
C ALA A 62 -18.31 -13.29 5.20
N GLN A 63 -19.09 -14.29 5.63
CA GLN A 63 -19.75 -15.20 4.70
C GLN A 63 -20.58 -14.43 3.66
N ASP A 64 -20.39 -14.79 2.39
CA ASP A 64 -21.03 -14.19 1.23
C ASP A 64 -20.75 -12.68 1.01
N ASN A 65 -19.82 -12.07 1.77
CA ASN A 65 -19.40 -10.70 1.56
C ASN A 65 -18.32 -10.60 0.47
N LYS A 66 -18.76 -10.27 -0.75
CA LYS A 66 -17.92 -10.13 -1.94
C LYS A 66 -16.86 -9.04 -1.83
N GLN A 67 -17.17 -7.93 -1.16
CA GLN A 67 -16.25 -6.80 -1.04
C GLN A 67 -15.14 -7.15 -0.07
N GLU A 68 -15.49 -7.67 1.11
CA GLU A 68 -14.50 -8.17 2.08
C GLU A 68 -13.67 -9.32 1.49
N LEU A 69 -14.27 -10.21 0.70
CA LEU A 69 -13.52 -11.28 0.02
C LEU A 69 -12.47 -10.69 -0.92
N ARG A 70 -12.85 -9.73 -1.78
CA ARG A 70 -11.91 -9.02 -2.66
C ARG A 70 -10.81 -8.31 -1.86
N GLU A 71 -11.18 -7.66 -0.77
CA GLU A 71 -10.23 -6.98 0.14
C GLU A 71 -9.23 -7.96 0.75
N MET A 72 -9.65 -9.14 1.21
CA MET A 72 -8.73 -10.13 1.77
C MET A 72 -7.73 -10.66 0.73
N TYR A 73 -8.17 -10.82 -0.53
CA TYR A 73 -7.28 -11.21 -1.63
C TYR A 73 -6.27 -10.10 -1.99
N THR A 74 -6.68 -8.83 -1.97
CA THR A 74 -5.75 -7.71 -2.23
C THR A 74 -4.84 -7.45 -1.03
N GLU A 75 -5.31 -7.61 0.20
CA GLU A 75 -4.50 -7.54 1.42
C GLU A 75 -3.41 -8.62 1.40
N PHE A 76 -3.77 -9.85 1.04
CA PHE A 76 -2.81 -10.95 0.85
C PHE A 76 -1.69 -10.59 -0.12
N LEU A 77 -2.03 -10.08 -1.31
CA LEU A 77 -1.05 -9.68 -2.34
C LEU A 77 -0.20 -8.48 -1.89
N GLY A 78 -0.82 -7.51 -1.21
CA GLY A 78 -0.13 -6.33 -0.67
C GLY A 78 0.88 -6.73 0.41
N ASP A 79 0.46 -7.58 1.34
CA ASP A 79 1.29 -8.08 2.43
C ASP A 79 2.44 -8.94 1.90
N SER A 80 2.18 -9.84 0.95
CA SER A 80 3.17 -10.78 0.44
C SER A 80 4.31 -10.10 -0.33
N TYR A 81 3.99 -9.11 -1.16
CA TYR A 81 4.98 -8.48 -2.05
C TYR A 81 5.55 -7.16 -1.52
N PHE A 82 4.82 -6.42 -0.69
CA PHE A 82 5.16 -5.03 -0.38
C PHE A 82 5.22 -4.74 1.11
N VAL A 83 4.09 -4.83 1.83
CA VAL A 83 3.98 -4.35 3.22
C VAL A 83 4.87 -5.14 4.16
N CYS A 84 4.79 -6.48 4.14
CA CYS A 84 5.59 -7.29 5.04
C CYS A 84 7.09 -7.31 4.69
N PRO A 85 7.50 -7.37 3.40
CA PRO A 85 8.89 -7.16 3.02
C PRO A 85 9.43 -5.79 3.45
N MET A 86 8.65 -4.71 3.31
CA MET A 86 9.04 -3.36 3.76
C MET A 86 9.28 -3.32 5.27
N LYS A 87 8.35 -3.92 6.04
CA LYS A 87 8.48 -4.02 7.50
C LYS A 87 9.70 -4.81 7.91
N TYR A 88 9.88 -6.01 7.36
CA TYR A 88 11.04 -6.87 7.62
C TYR A 88 12.35 -6.14 7.32
N PHE A 89 12.46 -5.50 6.15
CA PHE A 89 13.62 -4.70 5.79
C PHE A 89 13.86 -3.57 6.78
N SER A 90 12.82 -2.81 7.13
CA SER A 90 12.90 -1.69 8.07
C SER A 90 13.40 -2.12 9.45
N GLN A 91 12.88 -3.24 9.98
CA GLN A 91 13.31 -3.82 11.25
C GLN A 91 14.76 -4.30 11.19
N LYS A 92 15.15 -5.08 10.17
CA LYS A 92 16.52 -5.62 10.08
C LYS A 92 17.55 -4.51 9.81
N HIS A 93 17.20 -3.50 9.02
CA HIS A 93 18.12 -2.41 8.70
C HIS A 93 18.31 -1.48 9.91
N SER A 94 17.23 -1.11 10.60
CA SER A 94 17.28 -0.29 11.82
C SER A 94 17.93 -1.02 13.00
N GLY A 95 17.69 -2.32 13.15
CA GLY A 95 18.31 -3.16 14.17
C GLY A 95 19.84 -3.27 14.06
N LYS A 96 20.42 -2.91 12.91
CA LYS A 96 21.87 -2.78 12.71
C LYS A 96 22.42 -1.39 13.07
N GLY A 97 21.59 -0.52 13.66
CA GLY A 97 21.98 0.84 14.06
C GLY A 97 21.86 1.89 12.95
N ASN A 98 21.25 1.56 11.81
CA ASN A 98 21.05 2.52 10.72
C ASN A 98 19.77 3.33 10.92
N SER A 99 19.77 4.60 10.50
CA SER A 99 18.57 5.43 10.49
C SER A 99 17.58 4.96 9.44
N VAL A 100 16.37 4.58 9.86
CA VAL A 100 15.26 4.22 8.97
C VAL A 100 14.12 5.20 9.18
N TYR A 101 13.52 5.64 8.08
CA TYR A 101 12.29 6.43 8.06
C TYR A 101 11.34 5.72 7.13
N SER A 102 10.21 5.26 7.68
CA SER A 102 9.20 4.52 6.93
C SER A 102 7.93 5.35 6.80
N PHE A 103 7.22 5.20 5.68
CA PHE A 103 5.91 5.84 5.50
C PHE A 103 4.95 5.01 4.65
N VAL A 104 3.66 5.29 4.83
CA VAL A 104 2.58 4.85 3.94
C VAL A 104 2.13 6.06 3.13
N PHE A 105 2.13 5.94 1.81
CA PHE A 105 1.50 6.91 0.93
C PHE A 105 -0.01 6.64 0.88
N GLY A 106 -0.78 7.55 1.47
CA GLY A 106 -2.23 7.41 1.69
C GLY A 106 -3.08 8.41 0.92
N HIS A 107 -2.52 9.07 -0.11
CA HIS A 107 -3.26 10.05 -0.90
C HIS A 107 -3.82 9.45 -2.18
N ARG A 108 -5.13 9.62 -2.41
CA ARG A 108 -5.79 9.29 -3.67
C ARG A 108 -6.10 10.57 -4.43
N SER A 109 -5.45 10.75 -5.59
CA SER A 109 -5.75 11.89 -6.46
C SER A 109 -7.19 11.85 -6.98
N ALA A 110 -7.82 13.02 -7.07
CA ALA A 110 -9.07 13.19 -7.82
C ALA A 110 -8.92 12.86 -9.31
N LYS A 111 -7.69 12.87 -9.85
CA LYS A 111 -7.37 12.46 -11.22
C LYS A 111 -7.46 10.94 -11.43
N SER A 112 -7.46 10.14 -10.36
CA SER A 112 -7.47 8.68 -10.48
C SER A 112 -8.70 8.18 -11.23
N THR A 113 -8.49 7.40 -12.29
CA THR A 113 -9.55 6.75 -13.07
C THR A 113 -9.81 5.31 -12.63
N LEU A 114 -9.10 4.83 -11.61
CA LEU A 114 -9.30 3.49 -11.06
C LEU A 114 -10.59 3.45 -10.25
N PRO A 115 -11.17 2.26 -10.00
CA PRO A 115 -12.34 2.14 -9.12
C PRO A 115 -12.08 2.71 -7.72
N ILE A 116 -13.11 3.20 -7.04
CA ILE A 116 -13.00 3.78 -5.70
C ILE A 116 -12.48 2.75 -4.70
N TRP A 117 -12.96 1.50 -4.78
CA TRP A 117 -12.52 0.42 -3.89
C TRP A 117 -11.02 0.13 -3.96
N SER A 118 -10.33 0.51 -5.06
CA SER A 118 -8.88 0.29 -5.21
C SER A 118 -8.02 1.10 -4.24
N GLY A 119 -8.61 2.10 -3.56
CA GLY A 119 -7.92 2.87 -2.52
C GLY A 119 -6.72 3.65 -3.09
N VAL A 120 -5.53 3.40 -2.56
CA VAL A 120 -4.27 3.97 -3.06
C VAL A 120 -3.37 2.82 -3.56
N PRO A 121 -3.54 2.40 -4.82
CA PRO A 121 -2.84 1.24 -5.36
C PRO A 121 -1.33 1.49 -5.48
N HIS A 122 -0.58 0.41 -5.65
CA HIS A 122 0.83 0.48 -6.02
C HIS A 122 1.07 1.47 -7.17
N MET A 123 2.20 2.20 -7.13
CA MET A 123 2.60 3.25 -8.08
C MET A 123 1.80 4.55 -8.06
N ALA A 124 0.73 4.67 -7.26
CA ALA A 124 -0.01 5.93 -7.13
C ALA A 124 0.83 7.08 -6.54
N ASP A 125 1.92 6.73 -5.86
CA ASP A 125 2.86 7.62 -5.19
C ASP A 125 3.95 8.20 -6.11
N ILE A 126 4.36 7.44 -7.13
CA ILE A 126 5.44 7.81 -8.07
C ILE A 126 5.25 9.21 -8.68
N PRO A 127 4.07 9.60 -9.22
CA PRO A 127 3.90 10.93 -9.79
C PRO A 127 4.25 12.07 -8.81
N TYR A 128 4.00 11.89 -7.52
CA TYR A 128 4.24 12.90 -6.48
C TYR A 128 5.72 13.02 -6.13
N TYR A 129 6.47 11.93 -6.20
CA TYR A 129 7.93 11.93 -5.97
C TYR A 129 8.68 12.71 -7.06
N PHE A 130 8.16 12.69 -8.29
CA PHE A 130 8.80 13.29 -9.46
C PHE A 130 8.16 14.62 -9.90
N GLY A 131 7.21 15.15 -9.13
CA GLY A 131 6.63 16.47 -9.38
C GLY A 131 5.66 16.53 -10.56
N ALA A 132 5.08 15.41 -10.99
CA ALA A 132 4.09 15.41 -12.08
C ALA A 132 2.90 16.34 -11.82
N PRO A 133 2.36 16.47 -10.58
CA PRO A 133 1.33 17.47 -10.28
C PRO A 133 1.70 18.92 -10.59
N LEU A 134 3.00 19.26 -10.58
CA LEU A 134 3.49 20.60 -10.90
C LEU A 134 3.68 20.84 -12.40
N LEU A 135 3.81 19.77 -13.18
CA LEU A 135 3.97 19.83 -14.64
C LEU A 135 2.63 19.81 -15.39
N ASP A 136 1.67 19.03 -14.87
CA ASP A 136 0.34 18.86 -15.44
C ASP A 136 -0.70 19.60 -14.59
N TYR A 137 -0.61 20.93 -14.60
CA TYR A 137 -1.39 21.79 -13.71
C TYR A 137 -2.90 21.64 -13.89
N GLU A 138 -3.36 21.38 -15.13
CA GLU A 138 -4.79 21.27 -15.46
C GLU A 138 -5.41 19.97 -14.94
N SER A 139 -4.65 18.86 -14.95
CA SER A 139 -5.19 17.56 -14.54
C SER A 139 -5.09 17.28 -13.05
N TYR A 140 -4.25 18.02 -12.32
CA TYR A 140 -4.06 17.85 -10.87
C TYR A 140 -4.68 19.01 -10.09
N SER A 141 -5.10 18.76 -8.85
CA SER A 141 -5.65 19.79 -7.97
C SER A 141 -4.56 20.62 -7.28
N ASP A 142 -4.93 21.74 -6.66
CA ASP A 142 -3.99 22.51 -5.80
C ASP A 142 -3.53 21.67 -4.60
N GLU A 143 -4.40 20.81 -4.08
CA GLU A 143 -4.05 19.87 -3.03
C GLU A 143 -2.96 18.89 -3.48
N ASP A 144 -3.11 18.31 -4.69
CA ASP A 144 -2.09 17.42 -5.28
C ASP A 144 -0.74 18.13 -5.47
N ARG A 145 -0.77 19.39 -5.93
CA ARG A 145 0.44 20.19 -6.12
C ARG A 145 1.17 20.46 -4.82
N ASN A 146 0.43 20.94 -3.81
CA ASN A 146 1.00 21.25 -2.50
C ASN A 146 1.57 19.98 -1.86
N PHE A 147 0.82 18.88 -1.92
CA PHE A 147 1.27 17.60 -1.40
C PHE A 147 2.50 17.05 -2.15
N SER A 148 2.56 17.17 -3.49
CA SER A 148 3.76 16.79 -4.24
C SER A 148 4.98 17.60 -3.83
N GLN A 149 4.83 18.90 -3.59
CA GLN A 149 5.93 19.73 -3.09
C GLN A 149 6.42 19.28 -1.71
N ASP A 150 5.50 18.96 -0.80
CA ASP A 150 5.82 18.45 0.53
C ASP A 150 6.59 17.13 0.46
N VAL A 151 6.11 16.18 -0.35
CA VAL A 151 6.78 14.88 -0.54
C VAL A 151 8.17 15.07 -1.16
N MET A 152 8.31 15.87 -2.22
CA MET A 152 9.63 16.17 -2.80
C MET A 152 10.57 16.88 -1.80
N ARG A 153 10.04 17.75 -0.93
CA ARG A 153 10.82 18.41 0.13
C ARG A 153 11.33 17.38 1.14
N ALA A 154 10.49 16.41 1.52
CA ALA A 154 10.92 15.30 2.39
C ALA A 154 12.03 14.45 1.75
N PHE A 155 11.86 14.05 0.48
CA PHE A 155 12.85 13.25 -0.26
C PHE A 155 14.17 14.00 -0.44
N SER A 156 14.12 15.26 -0.87
CA SER A 156 15.32 16.07 -1.06
C SER A 156 16.05 16.37 0.26
N SER A 157 15.31 16.55 1.37
CA SER A 157 15.90 16.68 2.70
C SER A 157 16.60 15.40 3.15
N PHE A 158 15.96 14.24 2.96
CA PHE A 158 16.58 12.95 3.27
C PHE A 158 17.85 12.72 2.44
N ALA A 159 17.81 13.01 1.13
CA ALA A 159 18.98 12.85 0.25
C ALA A 159 20.17 13.75 0.66
N ARG A 160 19.90 14.96 1.16
CA ARG A 160 20.95 15.92 1.57
C ARG A 160 21.45 15.72 2.99
N HIS A 161 20.59 15.29 3.90
CA HIS A 161 20.85 15.35 5.34
C HIS A 161 20.65 14.02 6.07
N GLY A 162 20.16 12.97 5.40
CA GLY A 162 19.83 11.69 6.02
C GLY A 162 18.54 11.73 6.85
N THR A 163 17.81 12.84 6.87
CA THR A 163 16.56 13.02 7.63
C THR A 163 15.48 13.65 6.74
N PRO A 164 14.30 13.05 6.58
CA PRO A 164 13.20 13.70 5.87
C PRO A 164 12.66 14.87 6.70
N LYS A 165 12.14 15.90 6.04
CA LYS A 165 11.52 17.07 6.68
C LYS A 165 10.19 17.40 6.03
N LEU A 166 9.19 17.58 6.88
CA LEU A 166 7.86 18.08 6.55
C LEU A 166 7.49 19.14 7.58
N ASP A 167 6.84 20.22 7.14
CA ASP A 167 6.55 21.36 7.99
C ASP A 167 5.56 20.98 9.09
N GLY A 168 5.90 21.26 10.34
CA GLY A 168 5.06 20.92 11.50
C GLY A 168 4.99 19.42 11.85
N VAL A 169 5.75 18.56 11.17
CA VAL A 169 5.74 17.10 11.41
C VAL A 169 7.05 16.63 12.03
N ASN A 170 6.96 15.97 13.17
CA ASN A 170 8.07 15.21 13.71
C ASN A 170 8.09 13.81 13.10
N TRP A 171 8.86 13.62 12.02
CA TRP A 171 9.01 12.31 11.38
C TRP A 171 9.92 11.42 12.22
N THR A 172 9.31 10.56 13.03
CA THR A 172 10.03 9.68 13.95
C THR A 172 10.75 8.56 13.19
N GLN A 173 11.96 8.20 13.63
CA GLN A 173 12.69 7.08 13.05
C GLN A 173 12.02 5.76 13.38
N TYR A 174 12.01 4.86 12.40
CA TYR A 174 11.61 3.48 12.59
C TYR A 174 12.70 2.74 13.37
N THR A 175 12.31 2.03 14.42
CA THR A 175 13.21 1.16 15.19
C THR A 175 12.52 -0.16 15.51
N PRO A 176 13.26 -1.23 15.88
CA PRO A 176 12.65 -2.51 16.24
C PRO A 176 11.70 -2.45 17.45
N TRP A 177 11.91 -1.50 18.38
CA TRP A 177 11.08 -1.33 19.58
C TRP A 177 10.03 -0.21 19.45
N SER A 178 10.14 0.62 18.43
CA SER A 178 9.19 1.68 18.09
C SER A 178 9.10 1.75 16.56
N PRO A 179 8.29 0.86 15.94
CA PRO A 179 8.16 0.73 14.49
C PRO A 179 7.32 1.87 13.89
N ALA A 180 7.73 3.11 14.11
CA ALA A 180 7.02 4.29 13.67
C ALA A 180 7.00 4.38 12.13
N VAL A 181 5.80 4.48 11.56
CA VAL A 181 5.54 4.68 10.13
C VAL A 181 4.69 5.92 9.97
N LEU A 182 5.12 6.87 9.14
CA LEU A 182 4.34 8.07 8.90
C LEU A 182 3.27 7.80 7.83
N TRP A 183 2.01 8.11 8.11
CA TRP A 183 0.95 8.17 7.10
C TRP A 183 0.99 9.52 6.39
N LEU A 184 1.23 9.51 5.09
CA LEU A 184 1.29 10.69 4.24
C LEU A 184 -0.01 10.87 3.46
N GLN A 185 -0.78 11.88 3.85
CA GLN A 185 -1.98 12.33 3.18
C GLN A 185 -2.08 13.86 3.31
N PRO A 186 -2.58 14.58 2.29
CA PRO A 186 -2.75 16.02 2.37
C PRO A 186 -3.50 16.45 3.64
N GLY A 187 -2.93 17.42 4.36
CA GLY A 187 -3.51 17.97 5.59
C GLY A 187 -3.57 17.03 6.79
N ASN A 188 -3.16 15.76 6.65
CA ASN A 188 -3.22 14.77 7.72
C ASN A 188 -1.98 13.86 7.72
N TYR A 189 -0.91 14.35 8.34
CA TYR A 189 0.29 13.57 8.61
C TYR A 189 0.20 12.96 10.01
N SER A 190 0.11 11.64 10.11
CA SER A 190 -0.04 10.94 11.39
C SER A 190 0.97 9.81 11.52
N THR A 191 1.52 9.59 12.72
CA THR A 191 2.42 8.44 12.96
C THR A 191 1.60 7.22 13.37
N GLN A 192 1.78 6.12 12.66
CA GLN A 192 1.19 4.81 12.91
C GLN A 192 2.28 3.84 13.41
N TYR A 193 1.87 2.83 14.16
CA TYR A 193 2.80 1.85 14.76
C TYR A 193 2.44 0.39 14.43
N ASP A 194 1.25 0.18 13.87
CA ASP A 194 0.62 -1.13 13.67
C ASP A 194 0.59 -1.58 12.19
N ILE A 195 1.32 -0.87 11.31
CA ILE A 195 1.39 -1.20 9.89
C ILE A 195 1.93 -2.63 9.70
N GLY A 196 1.09 -3.49 9.15
CA GLY A 196 1.38 -4.91 8.93
C GLY A 196 1.48 -5.75 10.22
N ASP A 197 1.00 -5.29 11.37
CA ASP A 197 1.06 -6.07 12.63
C ASP A 197 0.22 -7.34 12.59
N LYS A 198 -0.91 -7.31 11.88
CA LYS A 198 -1.88 -8.41 11.83
C LYS A 198 -1.30 -9.68 11.19
N ASN A 199 -0.66 -9.54 10.03
CA ASN A 199 -0.26 -10.69 9.21
C ASN A 199 1.25 -10.84 9.03
N CYS A 200 2.06 -9.79 9.21
CA CYS A 200 3.48 -9.89 8.83
C CYS A 200 4.32 -10.80 9.72
N GLY A 201 3.94 -11.00 11.00
CA GLY A 201 4.62 -11.98 11.86
C GLY A 201 4.59 -13.39 11.28
N PHE A 202 3.52 -13.73 10.54
CA PHE A 202 3.43 -14.99 9.80
C PHE A 202 4.33 -15.00 8.55
N TRP A 203 4.41 -13.88 7.83
CA TRP A 203 5.21 -13.77 6.60
C TRP A 203 6.72 -13.80 6.82
N GLU A 204 7.20 -13.40 8.01
CA GLU A 204 8.63 -13.38 8.34
C GLU A 204 9.34 -14.74 8.13
N GLN A 205 8.63 -15.86 8.29
CA GLN A 205 9.20 -17.20 8.07
C GLN A 205 9.53 -17.49 6.60
N PHE A 206 8.95 -16.76 5.66
CA PHE A 206 9.20 -16.90 4.22
C PHE A 206 10.26 -15.92 3.69
N MET A 207 10.80 -15.04 4.54
CA MET A 207 11.73 -13.97 4.16
C MET A 207 13.19 -14.24 4.59
N GLN A 208 13.51 -15.48 4.97
CA GLN A 208 14.84 -15.93 5.43
C GLN A 208 15.60 -16.67 4.33
#